data_AF-A0A835BUJ3-F1
#
_entry.id   AF-A0A835BUJ3-F1
#
_cell.length_a   1.000
_cell.length_b   1.000
_cell.length_c   1.000
_cell.angle_alpha   90.00
_cell.angle_beta   90.00
_cell.angle_gamma   90.00
#
_symmetry.space_group_name_H-M   'P 1'
#
loop_
_entity.id
_entity.type
_entity.pdbx_description
1 polymer ?
#
loop_
_entity_poly.entity_id
_entity_poly.type
_entity_poly.pdbx_seq_one_letter_code
_entity_poly.pdbx_strand_id
1 'polypeptide(L)'
;MISEAMRFLNIRQSFSGRWEETTLITRDQADYVVHWGQLSTLLVRWKKSPGKWSGPIADAVKSIKVNGATDAWNLIDFLLRPLET
;
A
#
# COMPACT_ATOMS: atom_id res chain seq x y z
N MET A 1 -4.77 7.09 -13.70
CA MET A 1 -5.61 6.85 -12.51
C MET A 1 -6.03 5.39 -12.33
N ILE A 2 -6.15 4.58 -13.39
CA ILE A 2 -6.66 3.21 -13.29
C ILE A 2 -5.77 2.30 -12.42
N SER A 3 -4.46 2.23 -12.68
CA SER A 3 -3.58 1.29 -11.97
C SER A 3 -3.49 1.54 -10.46
N GLU A 4 -3.27 2.79 -10.04
CA GLU A 4 -3.16 3.09 -8.59
C GLU A 4 -4.51 2.99 -7.87
N ALA A 5 -5.62 3.33 -8.52
CA ALA A 5 -6.96 3.10 -7.97
C ALA A 5 -7.33 1.62 -7.88
N MET A 6 -6.75 0.76 -8.73
CA MET A 6 -6.87 -0.68 -8.53
C MET A 6 -6.03 -1.12 -7.32
N ARG A 7 -4.79 -0.64 -7.20
CA ARG A 7 -3.87 -1.06 -6.13
C ARG A 7 -4.27 -0.58 -4.74
N PHE A 8 -4.84 0.63 -4.63
CA PHE A 8 -5.07 1.30 -3.35
C PHE A 8 -6.52 1.75 -3.19
N LEU A 9 -7.18 1.25 -2.15
CA LEU A 9 -8.59 1.57 -1.85
C LEU A 9 -8.79 3.07 -1.62
N ASN A 10 -7.90 3.71 -0.88
CA ASN A 10 -8.02 5.12 -0.54
C ASN A 10 -7.85 6.05 -1.77
N ILE A 11 -7.01 5.68 -2.73
CA ILE A 11 -6.87 6.39 -4.01
C ILE A 11 -8.15 6.20 -4.82
N ARG A 12 -8.68 4.96 -4.91
CA ARG A 12 -9.96 4.71 -5.60
C ARG A 12 -11.08 5.57 -5.05
N GLN A 13 -11.20 5.65 -3.74
CA GLN A 13 -12.26 6.40 -3.07
C GLN A 13 -12.17 7.91 -3.32
N SER A 14 -10.97 8.47 -3.47
CA SER A 14 -10.81 9.90 -3.80
C SER A 14 -11.44 10.25 -5.16
N PHE A 15 -11.35 9.35 -6.15
CA PHE A 15 -11.86 9.60 -7.51
C PHE A 15 -13.28 9.07 -7.75
N SER A 16 -13.73 8.11 -6.92
CA SER A 16 -15.05 7.48 -7.06
C SER A 16 -16.16 8.50 -6.84
N GLY A 17 -16.97 8.77 -7.88
CA GLY A 17 -18.05 9.76 -7.83
C GLY A 17 -17.62 11.22 -8.06
N ARG A 18 -16.34 11.45 -8.39
CA ARG A 18 -15.79 12.79 -8.73
C ARG A 18 -14.96 12.72 -10.02
N TRP A 19 -15.37 11.86 -10.95
CA TRP A 19 -14.59 11.59 -12.16
C TRP A 19 -14.60 12.77 -13.13
N GLU A 20 -15.69 13.55 -13.13
CA GLU A 20 -15.87 14.75 -13.93
C GLU A 20 -15.18 15.99 -13.32
N GLU A 21 -14.68 15.87 -12.09
CA GLU A 21 -14.04 16.96 -11.35
C GLU A 21 -12.52 16.80 -11.32
N THR A 22 -11.81 17.93 -11.26
CA THR A 22 -10.37 17.90 -10.98
C THR A 22 -10.15 17.50 -9.54
N THR A 23 -9.73 16.25 -9.34
CA THR A 23 -9.38 15.70 -8.03
C THR A 23 -7.88 15.40 -7.97
N LEU A 24 -7.26 15.66 -6.83
CA LEU A 24 -5.84 15.41 -6.59
C LEU A 24 -5.66 14.42 -5.45
N ILE A 25 -4.61 13.61 -5.53
CA ILE A 25 -4.18 12.78 -4.40
C ILE A 25 -3.44 13.63 -3.36
N THR A 26 -3.49 13.20 -2.10
CA THR A 26 -2.69 13.82 -1.03
C THR A 26 -1.24 13.36 -1.10
N ARG A 27 -0.36 14.06 -0.37
CA ARG A 27 1.04 13.64 -0.23
C ARG A 27 1.16 12.24 0.37
N ASP A 28 0.40 11.95 1.42
CA ASP A 28 0.36 10.62 2.05
C ASP A 28 -0.04 9.53 1.04
N GLN A 29 -1.02 9.82 0.17
CA GLN A 29 -1.43 8.90 -0.90
C GLN A 29 -0.33 8.69 -1.95
N ALA A 30 0.42 9.74 -2.30
CA ALA A 30 1.56 9.61 -3.20
C ALA A 30 2.68 8.75 -2.58
N ASP A 31 2.93 8.90 -1.28
CA ASP A 31 3.94 8.10 -0.58
C ASP A 31 3.56 6.61 -0.56
N TYR A 32 2.28 6.26 -0.43
CA TYR A 32 1.83 4.86 -0.52
C TYR A 32 2.19 4.21 -1.86
N VAL A 33 2.06 4.94 -2.97
CA VAL A 33 2.41 4.45 -4.31
C VAL A 33 3.89 4.09 -4.39
N VAL A 34 4.77 4.93 -3.83
CA VAL A 34 6.23 4.69 -3.79
C VAL A 34 6.55 3.41 -3.02
N HIS A 35 5.84 3.17 -1.90
CA HIS A 35 6.09 2.04 -1.01
C HIS A 35 5.33 0.75 -1.41
N TRP A 36 4.59 0.72 -2.52
CA TRP A 36 3.74 -0.41 -2.92
C TRP A 36 4.44 -1.78 -2.92
N GLY A 37 5.65 -1.86 -3.48
CA GLY A 37 6.41 -3.12 -3.56
C GLY A 37 6.89 -3.63 -2.20
N GLN A 38 7.26 -2.71 -1.30
CA GLN A 38 7.67 -3.02 0.07
C GLN A 38 6.49 -3.52 0.89
N LEU A 39 5.34 -2.84 0.81
CA LEU A 39 4.11 -3.25 1.46
C LEU A 39 3.62 -4.62 0.95
N SER A 40 3.68 -4.85 -0.36
CA SER A 40 3.37 -6.15 -0.97
C SER A 40 4.26 -7.27 -0.42
N THR A 41 5.57 -7.00 -0.33
CA THR A 41 6.55 -7.94 0.22
C THR A 41 6.29 -8.25 1.69
N LEU A 42 5.97 -7.24 2.50
CA LEU A 42 5.66 -7.41 3.91
C LEU A 42 4.38 -8.23 4.12
N LEU A 43 3.31 -7.95 3.38
CA LEU A 43 2.05 -8.69 3.46
C LEU A 43 2.23 -10.17 3.08
N VAL A 44 3.00 -10.44 2.01
CA VAL A 44 3.29 -11.83 1.60
C VAL A 44 4.16 -12.55 2.63
N ARG A 45 5.19 -11.89 3.18
CA ARG A 45 6.04 -12.46 4.24
C ARG A 45 5.25 -12.73 5.51
N TRP A 46 4.43 -11.78 5.94
CA TRP A 46 3.55 -11.93 7.09
C TRP A 46 2.56 -13.09 6.90
N LYS A 47 2.01 -13.26 5.69
CA LYS A 47 1.12 -14.41 5.40
C LYS A 47 1.87 -15.75 5.44
N LYS A 48 3.10 -15.81 4.94
CA LYS A 48 3.97 -17.01 4.99
C LYS A 48 4.45 -17.32 6.42
N SER A 49 4.62 -16.32 7.26
CA SER A 49 5.10 -16.45 8.63
C SER A 49 4.36 -15.47 9.54
N PRO A 50 3.18 -15.86 10.06
CA PRO A 50 2.35 -15.00 10.89
C PRO A 50 3.15 -14.46 12.09
N GLY A 51 3.14 -13.14 12.27
CA GLY A 51 3.85 -12.46 13.36
C GLY A 51 5.17 -11.78 12.99
N LYS A 52 5.71 -11.98 11.77
CA LYS A 52 6.91 -11.25 11.29
C LYS A 52 6.54 -10.00 10.49
N TRP A 53 6.20 -8.91 11.19
CA TRP A 53 6.21 -7.55 10.63
C TRP A 53 7.44 -6.79 11.14
N SER A 54 8.61 -7.14 10.64
CA SER A 54 9.88 -6.62 11.15
C SER A 54 10.98 -6.61 10.09
N GLY A 55 12.08 -5.94 10.41
CA GLY A 55 13.26 -5.82 9.56
C GLY A 55 13.25 -4.56 8.68
N PRO A 56 14.27 -4.40 7.82
CA PRO A 56 14.52 -3.14 7.11
C PRO A 56 13.35 -2.65 6.25
N ILE A 57 12.60 -3.58 5.65
CA ILE A 57 11.42 -3.25 4.83
C ILE A 57 10.28 -2.71 5.73
N ALA A 58 10.08 -3.30 6.91
CA ALA A 58 9.08 -2.84 7.87
C ALA A 58 9.44 -1.47 8.44
N ASP A 59 10.73 -1.21 8.67
CA ASP A 59 11.21 0.10 9.12
C ASP A 59 11.02 1.18 8.06
N ALA A 60 11.23 0.85 6.79
CA ALA A 60 11.05 1.78 5.68
C ALA A 60 9.59 2.26 5.52
N VAL A 61 8.60 1.45 5.88
CA VAL A 61 7.17 1.81 5.75
C VAL A 61 6.60 2.47 7.03
N LYS A 62 7.39 2.62 8.10
CA LYS A 62 6.96 3.38 9.28
C LYS A 62 6.78 4.87 8.99
N SER A 63 7.53 5.42 8.03
CA SER A 63 7.43 6.82 7.59
C SER A 63 6.02 7.16 7.06
N ILE A 64 5.35 6.17 6.47
CA ILE A 64 3.98 6.29 5.96
C ILE A 64 2.92 5.78 6.94
N LYS A 65 3.27 5.70 8.23
CA LYS A 65 2.37 5.31 9.34
C LYS A 65 1.78 3.90 9.23
N VAL A 66 2.40 3.01 8.46
CA VAL A 66 2.00 1.59 8.39
C VAL A 66 2.83 0.80 9.40
N ASN A 67 2.22 0.48 10.55
CA ASN A 67 2.91 -0.15 11.68
C ASN A 67 2.74 -1.67 11.72
N GLY A 68 1.77 -2.21 10.98
CA GLY A 68 1.51 -3.64 10.95
C GLY A 68 0.76 -4.11 9.71
N ALA A 69 0.55 -5.44 9.66
CA ALA A 69 -0.13 -6.09 8.54
C ALA A 69 -1.58 -5.61 8.38
N THR A 70 -2.29 -5.32 9.48
CA THR A 70 -3.66 -4.81 9.43
C THR A 70 -3.74 -3.44 8.76
N ASP A 71 -2.79 -2.54 9.06
CA ASP A 71 -2.72 -1.22 8.44
C ASP A 71 -2.50 -1.36 6.92
N ALA A 72 -1.56 -2.21 6.52
CA ALA A 72 -1.26 -2.46 5.11
C ALA A 72 -2.42 -3.15 4.37
N TRP A 73 -3.12 -4.07 5.03
CA TRP A 73 -4.28 -4.78 4.48
C TRP A 73 -5.45 -3.83 4.19
N ASN A 74 -5.67 -2.84 5.05
CA ASN A 74 -6.72 -1.83 4.85
C ASN A 74 -6.37 -0.82 3.74
N LEU A 75 -5.11 -0.80 3.31
CA LEU A 75 -4.58 0.15 2.34
C LEU A 75 -4.53 -0.40 0.91
N ILE A 76 -4.12 -1.67 0.75
CA ILE A 76 -3.79 -2.29 -0.55
C ILE A 76 -4.79 -3.37 -0.95
N ASP A 77 -5.34 -3.23 -2.15
CA ASP A 77 -6.22 -4.21 -2.79
C ASP A 77 -5.45 -5.22 -3.67
N PHE A 78 -4.36 -4.80 -4.32
CA PHE A 78 -3.54 -5.68 -5.18
C PHE A 78 -2.07 -5.69 -4.79
N LEU A 79 -1.51 -6.89 -4.71
CA LEU A 79 -0.12 -7.11 -4.31
C LEU A 79 0.77 -7.37 -5.53
N LEU A 80 1.96 -6.80 -5.50
CA LEU A 80 3.05 -7.26 -6.35
C LEU A 80 3.57 -8.60 -5.81
N ARG A 81 3.70 -9.61 -6.67
CA ARG A 81 4.39 -10.85 -6.29
C ARG A 81 5.86 -10.52 -5.97
N PRO A 82 6.36 -10.77 -4.75
CA PRO A 82 7.74 -10.51 -4.42
C PRO A 82 8.64 -11.44 -5.23
N LEU A 83 9.73 -10.90 -5.77
CA LEU A 83 10.78 -11.73 -6.36
C LEU A 83 11.54 -12.40 -5.22
N GLU A 84 11.70 -13.72 -5.27
CA GLU A 84 12.51 -14.46 -4.31
C GLU A 84 13.96 -14.00 -4.49
N THR A 85 14.47 -13.26 -3.51
CA THR A 85 15.87 -12.82 -3.39
C THR A 85 16.37 -13.23 -2.02
#